data_AF-A0A6I4ZEK7-F1
#
_entry.id   AF-A0A6I4ZEK7-F1
#
_cell.length_a   1.000
_cell.length_b   1.000
_cell.length_c   1.000
_cell.angle_alpha   90.00
_cell.angle_beta   90.00
_cell.angle_gamma   90.00
#
_symmetry.space_group_name_H-M   'P 1'
#
loop_
_entity.id
_entity.type
_entity.pdbx_description
1 polymer ?
#
loop_
_entity_poly.entity_id
_entity_poly.type
_entity_poly.pdbx_seq_one_letter_code
_entity_poly.pdbx_strand_id
1 'polypeptide(L)'
;MVQSTEVATHLTGEQLDAGLDQIRQSPADSGTLLMIVRRPDVDKREVATEGMLHVEDGLAGDTWKDRGSTSTPDGSANPEAQVTIINSRAIDLMAQSEDRWPLAGDQLVIDIDMSMENLPAGTRLSIGSAVIEISEKPHTGCVKFADRFGKDALRFVSTPLGRDMRLRGVNTRVVQSGTIRAGDTVEKVAQ
;
A
#
# COMPACT_ATOMS: atom_id res chain seq x y z
N MET A 1 -11.73 -29.99 7.23
CA MET A 1 -10.90 -29.52 8.37
C MET A 1 -11.26 -28.07 8.58
N VAL A 2 -11.88 -27.75 9.71
CA VAL A 2 -12.18 -26.35 10.07
C VAL A 2 -10.84 -25.78 10.54
N GLN A 3 -10.21 -24.91 9.75
CA GLN A 3 -9.07 -24.15 10.23
C GLN A 3 -9.59 -23.26 11.34
N SER A 4 -9.15 -23.54 12.57
CA SER A 4 -9.36 -22.67 13.72
C SER A 4 -8.76 -21.31 13.39
N THR A 5 -9.59 -20.29 13.24
CA THR A 5 -9.16 -18.91 13.10
C THR A 5 -8.52 -18.49 14.42
N GLU A 6 -7.20 -18.62 14.55
CA GLU A 6 -6.49 -17.94 15.63
C GLU A 6 -6.81 -16.45 15.50
N VAL A 7 -7.39 -15.87 16.55
CA VAL A 7 -7.57 -14.43 16.64
C VAL A 7 -6.16 -13.85 16.75
N ALA A 8 -5.63 -13.37 15.64
CA ALA A 8 -4.30 -12.81 15.61
C ALA A 8 -4.20 -11.69 16.66
N THR A 9 -3.28 -11.84 17.60
CA THR A 9 -3.10 -10.86 18.69
C THR A 9 -2.47 -9.60 18.10
N HIS A 10 -3.09 -8.44 18.32
CA HIS A 10 -2.54 -7.17 17.85
C HIS A 10 -1.33 -6.76 18.70
N LEU A 11 -0.27 -6.28 18.05
CA LEU A 11 0.89 -5.73 18.74
C LEU A 11 0.51 -4.46 19.53
N THR A 12 1.18 -4.28 20.66
CA THR A 12 1.11 -3.02 21.43
C THR A 12 1.91 -1.91 20.76
N GLY A 13 1.69 -0.66 21.17
CA GLY A 13 2.50 0.47 20.72
C GLY A 13 4.01 0.26 20.93
N GLU A 14 4.42 -0.27 22.08
CA GLU A 14 5.84 -0.53 22.40
C GLU A 14 6.46 -1.57 21.46
N GLN A 15 5.72 -2.63 21.12
CA GLN A 15 6.17 -3.65 20.17
C GLN A 15 6.28 -3.12 18.75
N LEU A 16 5.37 -2.22 18.34
CA LEU A 16 5.42 -1.55 17.05
C LEU A 16 6.60 -0.57 16.96
N ASP A 17 6.82 0.21 18.01
CA ASP A 17 7.94 1.15 18.09
C ASP A 17 9.29 0.41 18.05
N ALA A 18 9.41 -0.75 18.68
CA ALA A 18 10.59 -1.61 18.62
C ALA A 18 10.89 -2.13 17.20
N GLY A 19 9.89 -2.21 16.32
CA GLY A 19 10.05 -2.64 14.93
C GLY A 19 10.47 -1.54 13.95
N LEU A 20 10.52 -0.27 14.38
CA LEU A 20 10.81 0.86 13.48
C LEU A 20 12.14 0.73 12.75
N ASP A 21 13.18 0.25 13.43
CA ASP A 21 14.51 0.13 12.84
C ASP A 21 14.55 -0.90 11.69
N GLN A 22 13.68 -1.92 11.73
CA GLN A 22 13.55 -2.86 10.63
C GLN A 22 12.92 -2.21 9.40
N ILE A 23 11.93 -1.33 9.61
CA ILE A 23 11.26 -0.59 8.53
C ILE A 23 12.23 0.40 7.88
N ARG A 24 13.06 1.09 8.67
CA ARG A 24 14.08 2.05 8.19
C ARG A 24 15.14 1.42 7.28
N GLN A 25 15.30 0.11 7.34
CA GLN A 25 16.22 -0.61 6.45
C GLN A 25 15.63 -0.90 5.05
N SER A 26 14.44 -0.40 4.74
CA SER A 26 13.89 -0.47 3.38
C SER A 26 14.84 0.24 2.40
N PRO A 27 15.08 -0.32 1.20
CA PRO A 27 16.02 0.27 0.25
C PRO A 27 15.50 1.62 -0.26
N ALA A 28 16.39 2.58 -0.44
CA ALA A 28 16.03 3.92 -0.88
C ALA A 28 15.75 4.00 -2.39
N ASP A 29 16.55 3.30 -3.21
CA ASP A 29 16.60 3.54 -4.67
C ASP A 29 16.01 2.43 -5.52
N SER A 30 16.20 1.17 -5.11
CA SER A 30 15.73 -0.01 -5.83
C SER A 30 15.10 -1.00 -4.85
N GLY A 31 13.79 -1.12 -4.95
CA GLY A 31 12.96 -1.99 -4.13
C GLY A 31 12.39 -3.17 -4.91
N THR A 32 11.44 -3.88 -4.30
CA THR A 32 10.79 -5.03 -4.94
C THR A 32 9.29 -5.03 -4.69
N LEU A 33 8.51 -5.28 -5.75
CA LEU A 33 7.07 -5.54 -5.64
C LEU A 33 6.88 -6.97 -5.12
N LEU A 34 6.35 -7.10 -3.91
CA LEU A 34 6.18 -8.41 -3.26
C LEU A 34 4.79 -8.99 -3.43
N MET A 35 3.75 -8.15 -3.47
CA MET A 35 2.37 -8.62 -3.59
C MET A 35 1.50 -7.67 -4.39
N ILE A 36 0.63 -8.24 -5.23
CA ILE A 36 -0.42 -7.53 -5.96
C ILE A 36 -1.77 -8.01 -5.41
N VAL A 37 -2.60 -7.07 -4.99
CA VAL A 37 -3.91 -7.34 -4.39
C VAL A 37 -4.99 -6.59 -5.15
N ARG A 38 -5.94 -7.32 -5.73
CA ARG A 38 -7.17 -6.77 -6.30
C ARG A 38 -8.27 -6.75 -5.25
N ARG A 39 -9.12 -5.74 -5.31
CA ARG A 39 -10.35 -5.62 -4.50
C ARG A 39 -11.56 -5.72 -5.44
N PRO A 40 -11.98 -6.93 -5.84
CA PRO A 40 -13.07 -7.11 -6.79
C PRO A 40 -14.45 -6.75 -6.21
N ASP A 41 -14.56 -6.59 -4.89
CA ASP A 41 -15.79 -6.22 -4.20
C ASP A 41 -15.47 -5.70 -2.80
N VAL A 42 -16.48 -5.22 -2.08
CA VAL A 42 -16.39 -4.85 -0.67
C VAL A 42 -15.88 -6.05 0.13
N ASP A 43 -14.77 -5.81 0.84
CA ASP A 43 -14.08 -6.77 1.71
C ASP A 43 -13.57 -8.06 1.05
N LYS A 44 -13.68 -8.21 -0.28
CA LYS A 44 -13.00 -9.27 -1.03
C LYS A 44 -11.57 -8.89 -1.37
N ARG A 45 -10.66 -9.87 -1.32
CA ARG A 45 -9.25 -9.73 -1.70
C ARG A 45 -8.86 -10.89 -2.59
N GLU A 46 -8.16 -10.57 -3.66
CA GLU A 46 -7.56 -11.54 -4.58
C GLU A 46 -6.08 -11.20 -4.71
N VAL A 47 -5.22 -12.13 -4.32
CA VAL A 47 -3.77 -12.01 -4.53
C VAL A 47 -3.47 -12.53 -5.94
N ALA A 48 -2.80 -11.70 -6.74
CA ALA A 48 -2.43 -12.02 -8.11
C ALA A 48 -0.91 -12.09 -8.26
N THR A 49 -0.43 -13.01 -9.09
CA THR A 49 0.99 -13.09 -9.47
C THR A 49 1.36 -12.06 -10.54
N GLU A 50 0.37 -11.58 -11.29
CA GLU A 50 0.50 -10.60 -12.37
C GLU A 50 -0.68 -9.61 -12.35
N GLY A 51 -0.39 -8.34 -12.59
CA GLY A 51 -1.37 -7.26 -12.68
C GLY A 51 -1.15 -6.39 -13.90
N MET A 52 -2.22 -5.78 -14.41
CA MET A 52 -2.15 -4.74 -15.44
C MET A 52 -2.52 -3.41 -14.79
N LEU A 53 -1.61 -2.44 -14.82
CA LEU A 53 -1.89 -1.06 -14.45
C LEU A 53 -2.28 -0.27 -15.70
N HIS A 54 -3.38 0.46 -15.61
CA HIS A 54 -3.90 1.33 -16.66
C HIS A 54 -4.00 2.77 -16.16
N VAL A 55 -3.59 3.71 -17.00
CA VAL A 55 -3.73 5.17 -16.74
C VAL A 55 -5.19 5.55 -16.45
N GLU A 56 -6.16 4.91 -17.11
CA GLU A 56 -7.58 5.23 -16.95
C GLU A 56 -8.29 4.43 -15.86
N ASP A 57 -7.85 3.20 -15.60
CA ASP A 57 -8.60 2.24 -14.76
C ASP A 57 -7.89 1.86 -13.45
N GLY A 58 -6.63 2.27 -13.28
CA GLY A 58 -5.79 1.80 -12.19
C GLY A 58 -5.41 0.32 -12.36
N LEU A 59 -5.49 -0.47 -11.28
CA LEU A 59 -5.21 -1.91 -11.35
C LEU A 59 -6.41 -2.66 -11.93
N ALA A 60 -6.24 -3.33 -13.07
CA ALA A 60 -7.27 -4.15 -13.68
C ALA A 60 -7.79 -5.23 -12.71
N GLY A 61 -9.12 -5.32 -12.59
CA GLY A 61 -9.82 -6.18 -11.62
C GLY A 61 -10.00 -5.58 -10.22
N ASP A 62 -9.49 -4.38 -9.97
CA ASP A 62 -9.82 -3.60 -8.76
C ASP A 62 -11.07 -2.73 -8.98
N THR A 63 -11.82 -2.49 -7.91
CA THR A 63 -13.04 -1.67 -7.94
C THR A 63 -12.79 -0.16 -7.81
N TRP A 64 -11.55 0.34 -7.80
CA TRP A 64 -11.26 1.77 -7.59
C TRP A 64 -12.12 2.69 -8.47
N LYS A 65 -12.20 2.41 -9.78
CA LYS A 65 -12.95 3.23 -10.74
C LYS A 65 -14.46 3.19 -10.47
N ASP A 66 -15.02 1.99 -10.33
CA ASP A 66 -16.46 1.78 -10.14
C ASP A 66 -16.95 2.24 -8.77
N ARG A 67 -16.09 2.16 -7.74
CA ARG A 67 -16.40 2.56 -6.37
C ARG A 67 -16.57 4.07 -6.22
N GLY A 68 -15.96 4.86 -7.11
CA GLY A 68 -15.98 6.31 -7.02
C GLY A 68 -15.26 6.85 -5.79
N SER A 69 -15.49 8.13 -5.48
CA SER A 69 -14.92 8.78 -4.29
C SER A 69 -15.87 9.82 -3.74
N THR A 70 -16.03 9.85 -2.41
CA THR A 70 -16.72 10.97 -1.73
C THR A 70 -15.88 12.24 -1.69
N SER A 71 -14.59 12.17 -2.08
CA SER A 71 -13.70 13.32 -2.11
C SER A 71 -13.77 14.11 -3.41
N THR A 72 -14.55 13.66 -4.40
CA THR A 72 -14.73 14.34 -5.70
C THR A 72 -16.16 14.89 -5.76
N PRO A 73 -16.38 16.11 -6.32
CA PRO A 73 -17.71 16.72 -6.33
C PRO A 73 -18.77 15.92 -7.10
N ASP A 74 -18.36 15.19 -8.13
CA ASP A 74 -19.22 14.39 -9.01
C ASP A 74 -19.31 12.91 -8.60
N GLY A 75 -18.66 12.53 -7.49
CA GLY A 75 -18.60 11.15 -7.02
C GLY A 75 -17.67 10.23 -7.81
N SER A 76 -16.98 10.75 -8.85
CA SER A 76 -16.04 9.97 -9.66
C SER A 76 -14.84 9.49 -8.85
N ALA A 77 -14.16 8.44 -9.30
CA ALA A 77 -12.97 7.95 -8.62
C ALA A 77 -11.86 9.03 -8.61
N ASN A 78 -11.18 9.21 -7.48
CA ASN A 78 -10.15 10.24 -7.36
C ASN A 78 -8.82 9.75 -8.00
N PRO A 79 -8.32 10.42 -9.06
CA PRO A 79 -7.07 10.04 -9.73
C PRO A 79 -5.85 10.07 -8.80
N GLU A 80 -5.84 10.95 -7.79
CA GLU A 80 -4.78 11.04 -6.79
C GLU A 80 -4.81 9.90 -5.75
N ALA A 81 -5.71 8.93 -5.91
CA ALA A 81 -5.82 7.72 -5.09
C ALA A 81 -6.09 6.48 -5.94
N GLN A 82 -5.52 6.44 -7.15
CA GLN A 82 -5.79 5.40 -8.16
C GLN A 82 -5.20 4.03 -7.79
N VAL A 83 -3.97 4.02 -7.32
CA VAL A 83 -3.29 2.81 -6.84
C VAL A 83 -2.69 3.13 -5.47
N THR A 84 -3.03 2.35 -4.44
CA THR A 84 -2.43 2.52 -3.12
C THR A 84 -1.33 1.48 -2.91
N ILE A 85 -0.21 1.93 -2.35
CA ILE A 85 0.96 1.10 -2.07
C ILE A 85 1.29 1.16 -0.57
N ILE A 86 1.77 0.05 -0.02
CA ILE A 86 2.22 -0.06 1.38
C ILE A 86 3.60 -0.69 1.46
N ASN A 87 4.41 -0.21 2.41
CA ASN A 87 5.73 -0.76 2.67
C ASN A 87 5.60 -2.17 3.27
N SER A 88 6.31 -3.15 2.68
CA SER A 88 6.23 -4.55 3.07
C SER A 88 6.61 -4.79 4.53
N ARG A 89 7.67 -4.14 5.02
CA ARG A 89 8.15 -4.29 6.39
C ARG A 89 7.18 -3.69 7.40
N ALA A 90 6.56 -2.57 7.05
CA ALA A 90 5.53 -1.94 7.88
C ALA A 90 4.30 -2.85 8.00
N ILE A 91 3.80 -3.39 6.88
CA ILE A 91 2.65 -4.30 6.94
C ILE A 91 3.02 -5.63 7.59
N ASP A 92 4.21 -6.16 7.38
CA ASP A 92 4.69 -7.39 8.01
C ASP A 92 4.69 -7.28 9.53
N LEU A 93 5.23 -6.18 10.07
CA LEU A 93 5.22 -5.90 11.50
C LEU A 93 3.79 -5.88 12.07
N MET A 94 2.85 -5.21 11.40
CA MET A 94 1.48 -5.06 11.90
C MET A 94 0.63 -6.33 11.72
N ALA A 95 0.79 -7.00 10.58
CA ALA A 95 0.03 -8.18 10.19
C ALA A 95 0.57 -9.45 10.86
N GLN A 96 1.87 -9.50 11.19
CA GLN A 96 2.61 -10.63 11.76
C GLN A 96 2.58 -11.91 10.92
N SER A 97 1.93 -11.87 9.75
CA SER A 97 1.81 -12.97 8.81
C SER A 97 1.45 -12.45 7.43
N GLU A 98 2.09 -12.99 6.41
CA GLU A 98 1.96 -12.56 5.00
C GLU A 98 0.54 -12.73 4.45
N ASP A 99 -0.17 -13.79 4.87
CA ASP A 99 -1.56 -14.05 4.45
C ASP A 99 -2.54 -12.94 4.89
N ARG A 100 -2.17 -12.14 5.90
CA ARG A 100 -2.94 -11.01 6.38
C ARG A 100 -2.62 -9.69 5.69
N TRP A 101 -1.55 -9.59 4.89
CA TRP A 101 -1.20 -8.36 4.19
C TRP A 101 -2.33 -7.79 3.31
N PRO A 102 -3.12 -8.60 2.56
CA PRO A 102 -4.24 -8.11 1.76
C PRO A 102 -5.32 -7.38 2.57
N LEU A 103 -5.39 -7.61 3.89
CA LEU A 103 -6.33 -6.94 4.78
C LEU A 103 -6.02 -5.43 4.92
N ALA A 104 -4.81 -4.97 4.61
CA ALA A 104 -4.48 -3.53 4.52
C ALA A 104 -5.37 -2.81 3.50
N GLY A 105 -5.80 -3.53 2.46
CA GLY A 105 -6.60 -2.97 1.38
C GLY A 105 -5.77 -2.16 0.38
N ASP A 106 -4.45 -2.25 0.46
CA ASP A 106 -3.54 -1.71 -0.55
C ASP A 106 -3.43 -2.63 -1.73
N GLN A 107 -3.23 -2.03 -2.91
CA GLN A 107 -3.16 -2.77 -4.16
C GLN A 107 -1.77 -3.35 -4.38
N LEU A 108 -0.72 -2.66 -3.94
CA LEU A 108 0.67 -3.12 -4.08
C LEU A 108 1.38 -3.12 -2.72
N VAL A 109 2.10 -4.20 -2.42
CA VAL A 109 3.02 -4.27 -1.29
C VAL A 109 4.45 -4.23 -1.82
N ILE A 110 5.22 -3.22 -1.42
CA ILE A 110 6.54 -2.92 -2.00
C ILE A 110 7.57 -2.76 -0.88
N ASP A 111 8.75 -3.38 -1.00
CA ASP A 111 9.89 -3.11 -0.12
C ASP A 111 10.72 -1.94 -0.66
N ILE A 112 10.35 -0.71 -0.31
CA ILE A 112 11.09 0.52 -0.63
C ILE A 112 10.86 1.55 0.47
N ASP A 113 11.83 2.42 0.75
CA ASP A 113 11.63 3.54 1.67
C ASP A 113 10.57 4.49 1.10
N MET A 114 9.41 4.57 1.76
CA MET A 114 8.28 5.38 1.35
C MET A 114 8.24 6.78 1.99
N SER A 115 9.29 7.12 2.75
CA SER A 115 9.40 8.40 3.45
C SER A 115 9.18 9.59 2.52
N MET A 116 8.66 10.69 3.07
CA MET A 116 8.47 11.93 2.30
C MET A 116 9.78 12.50 1.78
N GLU A 117 10.88 12.25 2.49
CA GLU A 117 12.24 12.61 2.07
C GLU A 117 12.68 11.79 0.84
N ASN A 118 12.49 10.47 0.87
CA ASN A 118 12.95 9.59 -0.21
C ASN A 118 12.04 9.63 -1.45
N LEU A 119 10.72 9.69 -1.24
CA LEU A 119 9.69 9.69 -2.27
C LEU A 119 8.75 10.91 -2.13
N PRO A 120 9.22 12.14 -2.38
CA PRO A 120 8.34 13.31 -2.40
C PRO A 120 7.21 13.15 -3.43
N ALA A 121 6.16 13.95 -3.30
CA ALA A 121 5.09 13.96 -4.30
C ALA A 121 5.65 14.30 -5.70
N GLY A 122 5.14 13.64 -6.73
CA GLY A 122 5.66 13.72 -8.09
C GLY A 122 6.82 12.76 -8.41
N THR A 123 7.42 12.08 -7.42
CA THR A 123 8.38 11.01 -7.71
C THR A 123 7.72 9.90 -8.51
N ARG A 124 8.43 9.39 -9.53
CA ARG A 124 7.95 8.30 -10.38
C ARG A 124 8.70 7.01 -10.08
N LEU A 125 7.96 5.91 -10.00
CA LEU A 125 8.50 4.57 -9.81
C LEU A 125 8.16 3.71 -11.02
N SER A 126 9.16 3.11 -11.65
CA SER A 126 8.97 2.03 -12.62
C SER A 126 8.73 0.72 -11.87
N ILE A 127 7.78 -0.08 -12.38
CA ILE A 127 7.48 -1.43 -11.89
C ILE A 127 7.16 -2.26 -13.12
N GLY A 128 7.96 -3.29 -13.41
CA GLY A 128 7.83 -4.05 -14.65
C GLY A 128 7.84 -3.12 -15.88
N SER A 129 6.71 -3.04 -16.59
CA SER A 129 6.53 -2.13 -17.74
C SER A 129 5.67 -0.90 -17.45
N ALA A 130 5.16 -0.77 -16.22
CA ALA A 130 4.33 0.35 -15.79
C ALA A 130 5.17 1.43 -15.08
N VAL A 131 4.62 2.64 -15.00
CA VAL A 131 5.16 3.72 -14.17
C VAL A 131 4.02 4.32 -13.35
N ILE A 132 4.24 4.44 -12.04
CA ILE A 132 3.35 5.13 -11.11
C ILE A 132 4.03 6.38 -10.55
N GLU A 133 3.23 7.38 -10.19
CA GLU A 133 3.69 8.64 -9.61
C GLU A 133 3.09 8.84 -8.22
N ILE A 134 3.91 9.27 -7.26
CA ILE A 134 3.50 9.56 -5.89
C ILE A 134 2.57 10.77 -5.87
N SER A 135 1.37 10.60 -5.31
CA SER A 135 0.39 11.68 -5.16
C SER A 135 0.61 12.50 -3.90
N GLU A 136 0.19 13.78 -3.91
CA GLU A 136 0.20 14.64 -2.72
C GLU A 136 -0.85 14.22 -1.68
N LYS A 137 -1.94 13.59 -2.13
CA LYS A 137 -3.06 13.20 -1.26
C LYS A 137 -2.59 12.20 -0.20
N PRO A 138 -2.75 12.48 1.10
CA PRO A 138 -2.38 11.54 2.15
C PRO A 138 -3.17 10.23 2.10
N HIS A 139 -2.51 9.12 2.41
CA HIS A 139 -3.14 7.82 2.60
C HIS A 139 -3.23 7.51 4.09
N THR A 140 -4.43 7.67 4.68
CA THR A 140 -4.63 7.60 6.12
C THR A 140 -5.35 6.31 6.55
N GLY A 141 -5.09 5.88 7.78
CA GLY A 141 -5.75 4.71 8.36
C GLY A 141 -7.24 4.97 8.59
N CYS A 142 -8.04 3.91 8.52
CA CYS A 142 -9.49 3.95 8.70
C CYS A 142 -9.96 2.99 9.81
N VAL A 143 -11.25 3.02 10.14
CA VAL A 143 -11.84 2.11 11.16
C VAL A 143 -11.53 0.65 10.84
N LYS A 144 -11.68 0.23 9.58
CA LYS A 144 -11.35 -1.14 9.13
C LYS A 144 -9.87 -1.50 9.39
N PHE A 145 -8.96 -0.54 9.33
CA PHE A 145 -7.55 -0.77 9.62
C PHE A 145 -7.34 -1.08 11.11
N ALA A 146 -7.98 -0.31 11.99
CA ALA A 146 -7.94 -0.59 13.44
C ALA A 146 -8.64 -1.91 13.80
N ASP A 147 -9.72 -2.26 13.13
CA ASP A 147 -10.40 -3.55 13.36
C ASP A 147 -9.52 -4.73 12.95
N ARG A 148 -8.71 -4.55 11.89
CA ARG A 148 -7.86 -5.60 11.31
C ARG A 148 -6.50 -5.74 11.96
N PHE A 149 -5.88 -4.65 12.43
CA PHE A 149 -4.50 -4.64 12.93
C PHE A 149 -4.38 -4.05 14.34
N GLY A 150 -5.48 -3.56 14.92
CA GLY A 150 -5.52 -3.00 16.26
C GLY A 150 -5.45 -1.48 16.30
N LYS A 151 -5.94 -0.92 17.41
CA LYS A 151 -5.93 0.52 17.67
C LYS A 151 -4.52 1.08 17.81
N ASP A 152 -3.59 0.29 18.33
CA ASP A 152 -2.19 0.69 18.47
C ASP A 152 -1.50 0.77 17.13
N ALA A 153 -1.75 -0.16 16.20
CA ALA A 153 -1.27 -0.05 14.82
C ALA A 153 -1.81 1.22 14.13
N LEU A 154 -3.10 1.53 14.30
CA LEU A 154 -3.66 2.77 13.75
C LEU A 154 -2.99 4.03 14.35
N ARG A 155 -2.72 4.03 15.66
CA ARG A 155 -2.02 5.15 16.32
C ARG A 155 -0.58 5.27 15.81
N PHE A 156 0.14 4.16 15.76
CA PHE A 156 1.52 4.05 15.30
C PHE A 156 1.71 4.68 13.91
N VAL A 157 0.92 4.27 12.93
CA VAL A 157 0.99 4.84 11.56
C VAL A 157 0.50 6.29 11.49
N SER A 158 -0.21 6.77 12.51
CA SER A 158 -0.77 8.12 12.57
C SER A 158 0.11 9.13 13.33
N THR A 159 1.19 8.68 13.98
CA THR A 159 2.17 9.56 14.64
C THR A 159 2.86 10.51 13.63
N PRO A 160 3.48 11.61 14.06
CA PRO A 160 4.26 12.47 13.17
C PRO A 160 5.31 11.69 12.38
N LEU A 161 6.08 10.83 13.06
CA LEU A 161 7.06 9.95 12.43
C LEU A 161 6.40 8.94 11.48
N GLY A 162 5.30 8.31 11.90
CA GLY A 162 4.59 7.34 11.06
C GLY A 162 4.03 7.96 9.78
N ARG A 163 3.62 9.23 9.82
CA ARG A 163 3.21 9.98 8.62
C ARG A 163 4.39 10.34 7.74
N ASP A 164 5.49 10.79 8.33
CA ASP A 164 6.72 11.15 7.61
C ASP A 164 7.29 9.95 6.84
N MET A 165 7.34 8.78 7.50
CA MET A 165 7.72 7.50 6.89
C MET A 165 6.62 6.86 6.02
N ARG A 166 5.41 7.45 6.00
CA ARG A 166 4.21 6.92 5.35
C ARG A 166 3.95 5.44 5.68
N LEU A 167 3.97 5.07 6.97
CA LEU A 167 3.81 3.68 7.44
C LEU A 167 2.44 3.07 7.14
N ARG A 168 1.41 3.89 6.93
CA ARG A 168 0.13 3.41 6.40
C ARG A 168 0.22 3.08 4.92
N GLY A 169 1.15 3.67 4.18
CA GLY A 169 1.23 3.60 2.73
C GLY A 169 1.04 4.97 2.09
N VAL A 170 1.01 4.99 0.76
CA VAL A 170 0.90 6.21 -0.04
C VAL A 170 -0.02 5.98 -1.23
N ASN A 171 -0.70 7.05 -1.64
CA ASN A 171 -1.50 7.04 -2.85
C ASN A 171 -0.62 7.35 -4.06
N THR A 172 -0.92 6.71 -5.19
CA THR A 172 -0.23 6.93 -6.45
C THR A 172 -1.22 6.97 -7.61
N ARG A 173 -0.76 7.49 -8.74
CA ARG A 173 -1.45 7.45 -10.03
C ARG A 173 -0.60 6.79 -11.09
N VAL A 174 -1.22 6.06 -12.00
CA VAL A 174 -0.54 5.42 -13.13
C VAL A 174 -0.27 6.50 -14.18
N VAL A 175 1.01 6.70 -14.52
CA VAL A 175 1.43 7.64 -15.58
C VAL A 175 1.86 6.92 -16.86
N GLN A 176 2.17 5.62 -16.77
CA GLN A 176 2.37 4.74 -17.91
C GLN A 176 1.72 3.39 -17.63
N SER A 177 0.80 2.97 -18.50
CA SER A 177 0.17 1.65 -18.42
C SER A 177 1.20 0.55 -18.65
N GLY A 178 1.05 -0.58 -17.97
CA GLY A 178 1.96 -1.71 -18.13
C GLY A 178 1.62 -2.88 -17.24
N THR A 179 2.24 -4.02 -17.57
CA THR A 179 2.19 -5.24 -16.77
C THR A 179 3.22 -5.19 -15.65
N ILE A 180 2.78 -5.65 -14.48
CA ILE A 180 3.58 -5.82 -13.25
C ILE A 180 3.46 -7.26 -12.75
N ARG A 181 4.49 -7.76 -12.08
CA ARG A 181 4.54 -9.11 -11.48
C ARG A 181 5.16 -9.04 -10.09
N ALA A 182 4.74 -9.96 -9.22
CA ALA A 182 5.47 -10.18 -7.98
C ALA A 182 6.94 -10.55 -8.29
N GLY A 183 7.87 -9.90 -7.62
CA GLY A 183 9.31 -9.98 -7.87
C GLY A 183 9.86 -8.91 -8.82
N ASP A 184 9.01 -8.08 -9.46
CA ASP A 184 9.51 -6.97 -10.27
C ASP A 184 10.30 -5.97 -9.40
N THR A 185 11.43 -5.52 -9.93
CA THR A 185 12.19 -4.41 -9.35
C THR A 185 11.37 -3.13 -9.42
N VAL A 186 11.42 -2.34 -8.35
CA VAL A 186 10.79 -1.02 -8.25
C VAL A 186 11.89 0.03 -8.19
N GLU A 187 11.98 0.91 -9.18
CA GLU A 187 13.06 1.90 -9.26
C GLU A 187 12.54 3.31 -9.46
N LYS A 188 13.25 4.30 -8.92
CA LYS A 188 12.98 5.70 -9.23
C LYS A 188 13.32 5.96 -10.69
N VAL A 189 12.37 6.53 -11.42
CA VAL A 189 12.62 7.01 -12.79
C VAL A 189 13.39 8.32 -12.70
N ALA A 190 14.53 8.41 -13.38
CA ALA A 190 15.28 9.65 -13.50
C ALA A 190 14.38 10.73 -14.12
N GLN A 191 14.26 11.87 -13.44
CA GLN A 191 13.52 13.04 -13.91
C GLN A 191 14.42 13.94 -14.75
#